data_AF-A0A843BHT7-F1
#
_entry.id   AF-A0A843BHT7-F1
#
_cell.length_a   1.000
_cell.length_b   1.000
_cell.length_c   1.000
_cell.angle_alpha   90.00
_cell.angle_beta   90.00
_cell.angle_gamma   90.00
#
_symmetry.space_group_name_H-M   'P 1'
#
loop_
_entity.id
_entity.type
_entity.pdbx_description
1 polymer ?
#
loop_
_entity_poly.entity_id
_entity_poly.type
_entity_poly.pdbx_seq_one_letter_code
_entity_poly.pdbx_strand_id
1 'polypeptide(L)' 'MLVPVRCFTCGNLIADKMERYQNAVKEGQPPGDVLDSLGIRRYCCRRMLLTTVETIHQIVPFYEAMYEKNEAIRRNVL' A
#
# COMPACT_ATOMS: atom_id res chain seq x y z
N MET A 1 4.35 4.14 -3.24
CA MET A 1 5.07 3.16 -2.42
C MET A 1 4.06 2.29 -1.68
N LEU A 2 4.45 1.07 -1.33
CA LEU A 2 3.58 0.08 -0.68
C LEU A 2 3.49 0.29 0.84
N VAL A 3 2.49 -0.34 1.47
CA VAL A 3 2.37 -0.44 2.93
C VAL A 3 3.65 -1.02 3.57
N PRO A 4 4.11 -0.54 4.74
CA PRO A 4 5.25 -1.13 5.42
C PRO A 4 4.97 -2.58 5.85
N VAL A 5 5.95 -3.46 5.67
CA VAL A 5 5.87 -4.88 6.05
C VAL A 5 5.57 -5.04 7.55
N ARG A 6 6.24 -4.24 8.38
CA ARG A 6 6.10 -4.23 9.84
C ARG A 6 5.83 -2.83 10.36
N CYS A 7 5.21 -2.74 11.53
CA CYS A 7 5.03 -1.45 12.21
C CYS A 7 6.37 -0.86 12.66
N PHE A 8 6.57 0.43 12.37
CA PHE A 8 7.80 1.15 12.72
C PHE A 8 8.09 1.25 14.22
N THR A 9 7.10 1.03 15.09
CA THR A 9 7.26 1.13 16.55
C THR A 9 7.29 -0.24 17.21
N CYS A 10 6.27 -1.06 16.96
CA CYS A 10 6.09 -2.34 17.66
C CYS A 10 6.77 -3.52 16.94
N GLY A 11 7.16 -3.36 15.67
CA GLY A 11 7.73 -4.44 14.86
C GLY A 11 6.74 -5.54 14.46
N ASN A 12 5.48 -5.48 14.89
CA ASN A 12 4.45 -6.45 14.47
C ASN A 12 4.23 -6.43 12.97
N LEU A 13 3.86 -7.58 12.41
CA LEU A 13 3.46 -7.74 11.02
C LEU A 13 2.18 -6.95 10.72
N ILE A 14 2.20 -6.17 9.62
CA ILE A 14 1.11 -5.27 9.21
C ILE A 14 0.68 -5.52 7.76
N ALA A 15 1.63 -5.74 6.85
CA ALA A 15 1.32 -5.82 5.41
C ALA A 15 0.35 -6.94 5.05
N ASP A 16 0.35 -8.04 5.81
CA ASP A 16 -0.57 -9.18 5.64
C ASP A 16 -2.06 -8.81 5.83
N LYS A 17 -2.34 -7.69 6.51
CA LYS A 17 -3.70 -7.27 6.87
C LYS A 17 -4.21 -6.09 6.04
N MET A 18 -3.35 -5.44 5.25
CA MET A 18 -3.70 -4.19 4.56
C MET A 18 -4.84 -4.39 3.56
N GLU A 19 -4.79 -5.45 2.75
CA GLU A 19 -5.81 -5.73 1.74
C GLU A 19 -7.20 -5.93 2.36
N ARG A 20 -7.28 -6.76 3.42
CA ARG A 20 -8.53 -7.00 4.15
C ARG A 20 -9.08 -5.73 4.77
N TYR A 21 -8.20 -4.91 5.37
CA TYR A 21 -8.57 -3.62 5.93
C TYR A 21 -9.13 -2.68 4.85
N GLN A 22 -8.44 -2.54 3.72
CA GLN A 22 -8.90 -1.67 2.63
C GLN A 22 -10.24 -2.11 2.06
N ASN A 23 -10.43 -3.42 1.84
CA ASN A 23 -11.68 -3.93 1.25
C ASN A 23 -12.86 -3.69 2.20
N ALA A 24 -12.72 -4.01 3.49
CA ALA A 24 -13.77 -3.77 4.48
C ALA A 24 -14.13 -2.29 4.61
N VAL A 25 -13.13 -1.38 4.60
CA VAL A 25 -13.38 0.07 4.64
C VAL A 25 -14.05 0.56 3.35
N LYS A 26 -13.66 0.02 2.18
CA LYS A 26 -14.32 0.34 0.89
C LYS A 26 -15.78 -0.14 0.85
N GLU A 27 -16.10 -1.23 1.53
CA GLU A 27 -17.46 -1.75 1.70
C GLU A 27 -18.30 -0.91 2.70
N GLY A 28 -17.70 0.11 3.33
CA GLY A 28 -18.39 1.02 4.25
C GLY A 28 -18.32 0.61 5.71
N GLN A 29 -17.54 -0.41 6.07
CA GLN A 29 -17.32 -0.75 7.47
C GLN A 29 -16.49 0.33 8.17
N PRO A 30 -16.84 0.73 9.41
CA PRO A 30 -16.10 1.75 10.13
C PRO A 30 -14.66 1.26 10.43
N PRO A 31 -13.62 2.07 10.16
CA PRO A 31 -12.23 1.65 10.30
C PRO A 31 -11.85 1.12 11.68
N GLY A 32 -12.48 1.63 12.76
CA GLY A 32 -12.24 1.17 14.13
C GLY A 32 -12.58 -0.32 14.31
N ASP A 33 -13.79 -0.71 13.91
CA ASP A 33 -14.30 -2.07 14.06
C ASP A 33 -13.55 -3.06 13.17
N VAL A 34 -13.12 -2.62 11.98
CA VAL A 34 -12.26 -3.43 11.09
C VAL A 34 -10.90 -3.70 11.74
N LEU A 35 -10.30 -2.71 12.40
CA LEU A 35 -9.02 -2.91 13.10
C LEU A 35 -9.17 -3.85 14.30
N ASP A 36 -10.32 -3.80 14.97
CA ASP A 36 -10.65 -4.69 16.09
C ASP A 36 -10.85 -6.14 15.62
N SER A 37 -11.58 -6.34 14.51
CA SER A 37 -11.79 -7.67 13.92
C SER A 37 -10.50 -8.30 13.40
N LEU A 38 -9.55 -7.49 12.91
CA LEU A 38 -8.21 -7.91 12.50
C LEU A 38 -7.24 -8.15 13.69
N GLY A 39 -7.70 -7.98 14.93
CA GLY A 39 -6.94 -8.25 16.15
C GLY A 39 -5.84 -7.22 16.45
N ILE A 40 -5.89 -6.03 15.83
CA ILE A 40 -4.84 -5.02 15.98
C ILE A 40 -5.15 -4.14 17.18
N ARG A 41 -4.63 -4.48 18.36
CA ARG A 41 -4.96 -3.75 19.60
C ARG A 41 -4.16 -2.45 19.80
N ARG A 42 -2.85 -2.49 19.56
CA ARG A 42 -1.95 -1.36 19.87
C ARG A 42 -2.12 -0.20 18.88
N TYR A 43 -2.27 1.03 19.40
CA TYR A 43 -2.42 2.25 18.59
C TYR A 43 -1.27 2.45 17.59
N CYS A 44 -0.04 2.09 17.96
CA CYS A 44 1.14 2.26 17.11
C CYS A 44 1.09 1.35 15.88
N CYS A 45 0.49 0.17 16.00
CA CYS A 45 0.29 -0.76 14.90
C CYS A 45 -0.97 -0.34 14.08
N ARG A 46 -2.03 0.20 14.72
CA ARG A 46 -3.23 0.76 14.03
C ARG A 46 -2.92 1.95 13.13
N ARG A 47 -2.09 2.89 13.60
CA ARG A 47 -1.75 4.10 12.82
C ARG A 47 -1.14 3.75 11.46
N MET A 48 -0.41 2.63 11.38
CA MET A 48 0.17 2.15 10.12
C MET A 48 -0.91 1.90 9.07
N LEU A 49 -2.03 1.25 9.42
CA LEU A 49 -3.10 0.99 8.47
C LEU A 49 -3.97 2.22 8.21
N LEU A 50 -4.25 3.01 9.26
CA LEU A 50 -5.09 4.21 9.15
C LEU A 50 -4.49 5.28 8.22
N THR A 51 -3.17 5.47 8.25
CA THR A 51 -2.51 6.59 7.54
C THR A 51 -1.70 6.16 6.32
N THR A 52 -1.67 4.87 5.98
CA THR A 52 -0.93 4.41 4.79
C THR A 52 -1.65 4.84 3.53
N VAL A 53 -0.90 5.43 2.58
CA VAL A 53 -1.35 5.75 1.24
C VAL A 53 -0.45 5.03 0.24
N GLU A 54 -1.03 4.20 -0.62
CA GLU A 54 -0.28 3.41 -1.60
C GLU A 54 -0.06 4.19 -2.90
N THR A 55 0.98 5.01 -2.94
CA THR A 55 1.30 5.81 -4.15
C THR A 55 1.93 4.99 -5.29
N ILE A 56 2.10 3.67 -5.12
CA ILE A 56 2.78 2.84 -6.13
C ILE A 56 1.97 2.76 -7.42
N HIS A 57 0.64 2.73 -7.31
CA HIS A 57 -0.27 2.68 -8.45
C HIS A 57 -0.19 3.92 -9.35
N GLN A 58 0.25 5.06 -8.80
CA GLN A 58 0.46 6.29 -9.57
C GLN A 58 1.82 6.31 -10.27
N ILE A 59 2.80 5.63 -9.69
CA ILE A 59 4.21 5.68 -10.13
C ILE A 59 4.49 4.63 -11.22
N VAL A 60 3.92 3.43 -11.11
CA VAL A 60 4.16 2.33 -12.07
C VAL A 60 3.85 2.72 -13.52
N PRO A 61 2.69 3.31 -13.85
CA PRO A 61 2.38 3.69 -15.24
C PRO A 61 3.35 4.71 -15.83
N PHE A 62 3.87 5.61 -14.98
CA PHE A 62 4.86 6.58 -15.41
C PHE A 62 6.18 5.92 -15.83
N TYR A 63 6.67 4.95 -15.04
CA TYR A 63 7.87 4.20 -15.40
C TYR A 63 7.66 3.35 -16.64
N GLU A 64 6.52 2.67 -16.77
CA GLU A 64 6.17 1.88 -17.97
C GLU A 64 6.25 2.74 -19.24
N ALA A 65 5.61 3.90 -19.25
CA ALA A 65 5.65 4.84 -20.38
C ALA A 65 7.08 5.35 -20.68
N MET A 66 7.90 5.59 -19.65
CA MET A 66 9.30 5.95 -19.85
C MET A 66 10.13 4.81 -20.46
N TYR A 67 9.92 3.57 -20.02
CA TYR A 67 10.60 2.39 -20.57
C TYR A 67 10.29 2.21 -22.05
N GLU A 68 9.01 2.29 -22.43
CA GLU A 68 8.57 2.20 -23.83
C GLU A 68 9.20 3.29 -24.70
N LYS A 69 9.21 4.54 -24.23
CA LYS A 69 9.83 5.66 -24.95
C LYS A 69 11.33 5.46 -25.14
N ASN A 70 12.03 4.99 -24.11
CA ASN A 70 13.48 4.74 -24.18
C ASN A 70 13.80 3.60 -25.14
N GLU A 71 12.99 2.55 -25.16
CA GLU A 71 13.14 1.44 -26.09
C GLU A 71 12.90 1.88 -27.54
N ALA A 72 11.86 2.67 -27.80
CA ALA A 72 11.60 3.24 -29.11
C ALA A 72 12.76 4.12 -29.61
N ILE A 73 13.36 4.95 -28.74
CA ILE A 73 14.55 5.74 -29.07
C ILE A 73 15.73 4.82 -29.39
N ARG A 74 15.99 3.80 -28.57
CA ARG A 74 17.10 2.86 -28.82
C ARG A 74 16.96 2.12 -30.15
N ARG A 75 15.74 1.71 -30.50
CA ARG A 75 15.45 1.05 -31.79
C ARG A 75 15.62 1.97 -33.00
N ASN A 76 15.36 3.28 -32.86
CA ASN A 76 15.50 4.25 -33.94
C ASN A 76 16.94 4.74 -34.19
N VAL A 77 17.89 4.39 -33.31
CA VAL A 77 19.31 4.78 -33.42
C VAL A 77 20.16 3.66 -34.06
N LEU A 78 19.60 2.46 -34.24
CA LEU A 78 20.15 1.36 -35.03
C LEU A 78 19.55 1.37 -36.44
#